data_AF-A0A7Z0UCQ4-F1
#
_entry.id   AF-A0A7Z0UCQ4-F1
#
_cell.length_a   1.000
_cell.length_b   1.000
_cell.length_c   1.000
_cell.angle_alpha   90.00
_cell.angle_beta   90.00
_cell.angle_gamma   90.00
#
_symmetry.space_group_name_H-M   'P 1'
#
loop_
_entity.id
_entity.type
_entity.pdbx_description
1 polymer ?
#
loop_
_entity_poly.entity_id
_entity_poly.type
_entity_poly.pdbx_seq_one_letter_code
_entity_poly.pdbx_strand_id
1 'polypeptide(L)'
;MIVYKYVSLTALRGIIESHRIEFTRPIDFNDPFDQPRVLRSAYPRGMNTLFDTYVTGEEMARNADTTWGQCAVASFTRTYHNGLMWSHYADSHRGAVIEIDADVAKLTSRGLLIPV
;
A
#
# COMPACT_ATOMS: atom_id res chain seq x y z
N MET A 1 -13.96 -2.52 -14.44
CA MET A 1 -13.04 -1.36 -14.44
C MET A 1 -11.67 -1.93 -14.64
N ILE A 2 -10.95 -1.47 -15.66
CA ILE A 2 -9.62 -2.02 -15.94
C ILE A 2 -8.57 -1.34 -15.06
N VAL A 3 -7.71 -2.16 -14.45
CA VAL A 3 -6.53 -1.72 -13.70
C VAL A 3 -5.32 -2.56 -14.11
N TYR A 4 -4.14 -1.99 -13.89
CA TYR A 4 -2.87 -2.55 -14.30
C TYR A 4 -1.95 -2.77 -13.10
N LYS A 5 -1.20 -3.87 -13.12
CA LYS A 5 -0.13 -4.16 -12.17
C LYS A 5 1.18 -4.42 -12.91
N TYR A 6 2.20 -3.65 -12.55
CA TYR A 6 3.57 -3.83 -13.02
C TYR A 6 4.22 -4.93 -12.21
N VAL A 7 4.90 -5.86 -12.88
CA VAL A 7 5.55 -7.00 -12.23
C VAL A 7 6.89 -7.32 -12.89
N SER A 8 7.84 -7.80 -12.08
CA SER A 8 9.06 -8.44 -12.60
C SER A 8 8.72 -9.77 -13.29
N LEU A 9 9.64 -10.30 -14.10
CA LEU A 9 9.44 -11.60 -14.75
C LEU A 9 9.30 -12.76 -13.75
N THR A 10 10.02 -12.69 -12.63
CA THR A 10 9.91 -13.68 -11.55
C THR A 10 8.52 -13.69 -10.94
N ALA A 11 7.99 -12.51 -10.62
CA ALA A 11 6.64 -12.36 -10.09
C ALA A 11 5.57 -12.80 -11.12
N LEU A 12 5.75 -12.41 -12.39
CA LEU A 12 4.86 -12.83 -13.48
C LEU A 12 4.77 -14.36 -13.57
N ARG A 13 5.91 -15.06 -13.52
CA ARG A 13 5.93 -16.52 -13.56
C ARG A 13 5.13 -17.12 -12.41
N GLY A 14 5.34 -16.63 -11.19
CA GLY A 14 4.58 -17.06 -10.02
C GLY A 14 3.07 -16.80 -10.15
N ILE A 15 2.67 -15.66 -10.72
CA ILE A 15 1.25 -15.32 -10.95
C ILE A 15 0.62 -16.28 -11.97
N ILE A 16 1.31 -16.55 -13.08
CA ILE A 16 0.79 -17.45 -14.12
C ILE A 16 0.66 -18.88 -13.60
N GLU A 17 1.67 -19.38 -12.87
CA GLU A 17 1.67 -20.74 -12.33
C GLU A 17 0.62 -20.95 -11.22
N SER A 18 0.42 -19.95 -10.37
CA SER A 18 -0.48 -20.05 -9.21
C SER A 18 -1.90 -19.52 -9.47
N HIS A 19 -2.09 -18.75 -10.54
CA HIS A 19 -3.30 -17.95 -10.80
C HIS A 19 -3.69 -17.02 -9.63
N ARG A 20 -2.70 -16.52 -8.90
CA ARG A 20 -2.91 -15.67 -7.71
C ARG A 20 -2.07 -14.41 -7.81
N ILE A 21 -2.61 -13.31 -7.27
CA ILE A 21 -1.90 -12.05 -7.10
C ILE A 21 -1.65 -11.86 -5.61
N GLU A 22 -0.41 -11.51 -5.28
CA GLU A 22 0.00 -11.26 -3.91
C GLU A 22 -0.43 -9.86 -3.44
N PHE A 23 -0.85 -9.83 -2.17
CA PHE A 23 -0.99 -8.62 -1.37
C PHE A 23 0.15 -8.66 -0.34
N THR A 24 0.97 -7.62 -0.36
CA THR A 24 2.17 -7.54 0.48
C THR A 24 1.79 -6.96 1.83
N ARG A 25 2.32 -7.53 2.91
CA ARG A 25 2.13 -6.93 4.23
C ARG A 25 2.91 -5.62 4.26
N PRO A 26 2.36 -4.54 4.79
CA PRO A 26 3.07 -3.27 4.72
C PRO A 26 4.39 -3.20 5.49
N ILE A 27 4.61 -4.10 6.46
CA ILE A 27 5.91 -4.25 7.14
C ILE A 27 7.03 -4.75 6.21
N ASP A 28 6.67 -5.37 5.08
CA ASP A 28 7.59 -5.92 4.10
C ASP A 28 7.85 -4.93 2.93
N PHE A 29 7.27 -3.73 2.96
CA PHE A 29 7.53 -2.71 1.96
C PHE A 29 8.97 -2.18 2.07
N ASN A 30 9.61 -2.04 0.91
CA ASN A 30 11.00 -1.60 0.80
C ASN A 30 11.14 -0.08 0.68
N ASP A 31 10.03 0.66 0.53
CA ASP A 31 10.02 2.11 0.45
C ASP A 31 9.77 2.75 1.84
N PRO A 32 10.65 3.67 2.30
CA PRO A 32 10.51 4.35 3.59
C PRO A 32 9.29 5.29 3.69
N PHE A 33 8.58 5.55 2.60
CA PHE A 33 7.38 6.38 2.52
C PHE A 33 6.08 5.56 2.47
N ASP A 34 6.13 4.23 2.26
CA ASP A 34 4.95 3.36 2.21
C ASP A 34 4.38 3.01 3.60
N GLN A 35 5.11 3.32 4.66
CA GLN A 35 4.63 3.16 6.04
C GLN A 35 3.93 4.44 6.51
N PRO A 36 2.77 4.35 7.19
CA PRO A 36 2.14 5.49 7.83
C PRO A 36 3.08 5.95 8.95
N ARG A 37 3.96 6.90 8.65
CA ARG A 37 4.74 7.60 9.66
C ARG A 37 3.75 8.44 10.45
N VAL A 38 3.23 7.92 11.54
CA VAL A 38 2.70 8.80 12.58
C VAL A 38 3.87 9.65 13.02
N LEU A 39 3.86 10.92 12.60
CA LEU A 39 4.92 11.88 12.85
C LEU A 39 5.16 11.94 14.37
N ARG A 40 6.32 11.44 14.79
CA ARG A 40 6.78 11.41 16.19
C ARG A 40 6.90 12.81 16.83
N SER A 41 6.66 13.89 16.09
CA SER A 41 6.87 15.26 16.55
C SER A 41 6.01 16.26 15.75
N ALA A 42 4.85 16.68 16.29
CA ALA A 42 4.22 17.94 15.87
C ALA A 42 3.12 18.51 16.81
N TYR A 43 3.02 18.10 18.08
CA TYR A 43 2.23 18.89 19.04
C TYR A 43 3.16 19.53 20.08
N PRO A 44 3.31 20.87 20.05
CA PRO A 44 3.96 21.58 21.14
C PRO A 44 3.23 21.24 22.44
N ARG A 45 4.01 20.92 23.48
CA ARG A 45 3.51 20.85 24.85
C ARG A 45 2.93 22.22 25.25
N GLY A 46 1.63 22.38 25.07
CA GLY A 46 0.81 23.42 25.67
C GLY A 46 -0.53 22.78 26.03
N MET A 47 -0.94 22.80 27.29
CA MET A 47 -1.90 23.85 27.63
C MET A 47 -3.19 23.42 28.32
N ASN A 48 -3.68 22.17 28.24
CA ASN A 48 -5.08 21.89 28.62
C ASN A 48 -5.23 20.64 29.53
N THR A 49 -4.90 20.81 30.81
CA THR A 49 -5.09 19.84 31.91
C THR A 49 -6.50 19.87 32.48
N LEU A 50 -7.57 19.62 31.69
CA LEU A 50 -8.93 19.63 32.26
C LEU A 50 -9.91 18.53 31.83
N PHE A 51 -9.72 17.80 30.72
CA PHE A 51 -10.51 16.57 30.48
C PHE A 51 -9.67 15.48 29.79
N ASP A 52 -9.78 14.29 30.34
CA ASP A 52 -8.89 13.14 30.28
C ASP A 52 -9.21 12.21 29.11
N THR A 53 -8.64 12.47 27.93
CA THR A 53 -8.39 11.44 26.90
C THR A 53 -7.30 11.92 25.94
N TYR A 54 -6.14 12.30 26.48
CA TYR A 54 -4.95 12.53 25.65
C TYR A 54 -4.40 11.17 25.23
N VAL A 55 -4.89 10.61 24.12
CA VAL A 55 -4.11 9.57 23.45
C VAL A 55 -2.84 10.24 22.98
N THR A 56 -1.72 9.86 23.57
CA THR A 56 -0.43 10.42 23.19
C THR A 56 -0.19 10.11 21.70
N GLY A 57 0.51 11.00 20.98
CA GLY A 57 0.88 10.73 19.58
C GLY A 57 1.60 9.39 19.40
N GLU A 58 2.27 8.91 20.45
CA GLU A 58 2.92 7.60 20.53
C GLU A 58 1.95 6.42 20.66
N GLU A 59 0.82 6.56 21.35
CA GLU A 59 -0.23 5.54 21.39
C GLU A 59 -1.02 5.47 20.08
N MET A 60 -1.29 6.63 19.46
CA MET A 60 -1.87 6.66 18.11
C MET A 60 -0.93 6.02 17.08
N ALA A 61 0.38 6.28 17.16
CA ALA A 61 1.40 5.64 16.34
C ALA A 61 1.41 4.12 16.51
N ARG A 62 1.48 3.64 17.75
CA ARG A 62 1.47 2.20 18.04
C ARG A 62 0.20 1.50 17.57
N ASN A 63 -0.97 2.14 17.75
CA ASN A 63 -2.24 1.57 17.29
C ASN A 63 -2.33 1.54 15.76
N ALA A 64 -1.84 2.58 15.09
CA ALA A 64 -1.75 2.63 13.62
C ALA A 64 -0.79 1.54 13.10
N ASP A 65 0.40 1.42 13.67
CA ASP A 65 1.39 0.40 13.31
C ASP A 65 0.85 -1.02 13.52
N THR A 66 0.18 -1.27 14.65
CA THR A 66 -0.44 -2.56 14.96
C THR A 66 -1.53 -2.90 13.94
N THR A 67 -2.37 -1.94 13.58
CA THR A 67 -3.45 -2.12 12.59
C THR A 67 -2.88 -2.30 11.19
N TRP A 68 -1.83 -1.54 10.84
CA TRP A 68 -1.15 -1.60 9.55
C TRP A 68 -0.41 -2.94 9.36
N GLY A 69 0.15 -3.51 10.42
CA GLY A 69 0.73 -4.86 10.39
C GLY A 69 -0.29 -5.99 10.19
N GLN A 70 -1.59 -5.71 10.38
CA GLN A 70 -2.66 -6.69 10.20
C GLN A 70 -3.30 -6.65 8.81
N CYS A 71 -2.97 -5.66 7.97
CA CYS A 71 -3.48 -5.59 6.61
C CYS A 71 -2.45 -6.11 5.59
N ALA A 72 -2.93 -6.31 4.37
CA ALA A 72 -2.10 -6.61 3.21
C ALA A 72 -2.56 -5.69 2.07
N VAL A 73 -1.61 -5.17 1.31
CA VAL A 73 -1.81 -4.11 0.34
C VAL A 73 -1.31 -4.55 -1.03
N ALA A 74 -2.05 -4.20 -2.08
CA ALA A 74 -1.63 -4.35 -3.45
C ALA A 74 -1.91 -3.06 -4.21
N SER A 75 -0.89 -2.56 -4.90
CA SER A 75 -0.98 -1.32 -5.69
C SER A 75 -1.36 -1.62 -7.13
N PHE A 76 -2.30 -0.85 -7.66
CA PHE A 76 -2.77 -0.92 -9.04
C PHE A 76 -2.85 0.49 -9.62
N THR A 77 -2.77 0.60 -10.94
CA THR A 77 -2.90 1.88 -11.64
C THR A 77 -3.85 1.79 -12.82
N ARG A 78 -4.35 2.94 -13.29
CA ARG A 78 -5.22 3.03 -14.48
C ARG A 78 -4.43 3.19 -15.79
N THR A 79 -3.10 3.28 -15.72
CA THR A 79 -2.24 3.38 -16.91
C THR A 79 -1.34 2.15 -17.05
N TYR A 80 -1.32 1.55 -18.24
CA TYR A 80 -0.42 0.46 -18.57
C TYR A 80 0.98 0.95 -18.98
N HIS A 81 1.14 2.24 -19.29
CA HIS A 81 2.40 2.81 -19.79
C HIS A 81 2.82 4.05 -19.00
N ASN A 82 3.58 3.83 -17.93
CA ASN A 82 4.18 4.86 -17.10
C ASN A 82 5.64 4.52 -16.82
N GLY A 83 6.56 5.41 -17.20
CA GLY A 83 8.01 5.19 -17.05
C GLY A 83 8.47 5.03 -15.61
N LEU A 84 7.88 5.79 -14.66
CA LEU A 84 8.21 5.69 -13.23
C LEU A 84 7.69 4.39 -12.63
N MET A 85 6.50 3.93 -13.03
CA MET A 85 5.99 2.64 -12.57
C MET A 85 6.86 1.49 -13.08
N TRP A 86 7.32 1.57 -14.32
CA TRP A 86 8.30 0.64 -14.89
C TRP A 86 9.64 0.65 -14.14
N SER A 87 10.11 1.80 -13.65
CA SER A 87 11.38 1.86 -12.90
C SER A 87 11.25 1.31 -11.48
N HIS A 88 10.13 1.57 -10.80
CA HIS A 88 9.96 1.26 -9.37
C HIS A 88 9.27 -0.09 -9.07
N TYR A 89 8.28 -0.49 -9.87
CA TYR A 89 7.47 -1.70 -9.60
C TYR A 89 7.78 -2.88 -10.53
N ALA A 90 8.48 -2.63 -11.64
CA ALA A 90 9.05 -3.69 -12.47
C ALA A 90 10.54 -3.87 -12.13
N ASP A 91 11.23 -4.74 -12.87
CA ASP A 91 12.68 -4.95 -12.74
C ASP A 91 13.45 -3.90 -13.55
N SER A 92 13.42 -2.64 -13.10
CA SER A 92 14.10 -1.50 -13.76
C SER A 92 13.79 -1.40 -15.27
N HIS A 93 12.52 -1.19 -15.61
CA HIS A 93 11.98 -1.19 -16.98
C HIS A 93 11.93 -2.54 -17.70
N ARG A 94 12.12 -3.66 -16.98
CA ARG A 94 11.99 -5.03 -17.51
C ARG A 94 10.91 -5.78 -16.74
N GLY A 95 10.12 -6.61 -17.44
CA GLY A 95 9.01 -7.31 -16.81
C GLY A 95 7.78 -7.32 -17.70
N ALA A 96 6.61 -7.30 -17.07
CA ALA A 96 5.33 -7.24 -17.75
C ALA A 96 4.34 -6.36 -17.00
N VAL A 97 3.26 -6.01 -17.71
CA VAL A 97 2.09 -5.36 -17.13
C VAL A 97 0.92 -6.31 -17.28
N ILE A 98 0.26 -6.59 -16.17
CA ILE A 98 -0.94 -7.44 -16.14
C ILE A 98 -2.16 -6.52 -16.14
N GLU A 99 -3.06 -6.74 -17.09
CA GLU A 99 -4.37 -6.12 -17.12
C GLU A 99 -5.36 -6.96 -16.30
N ILE A 100 -6.12 -6.31 -15.42
CA ILE A 100 -7.08 -6.96 -14.52
C ILE A 100 -8.40 -6.21 -14.62
N ASP A 101 -9.49 -6.95 -14.84
CA ASP A 101 -10.82 -6.40 -14.62
C ASP A 101 -11.14 -6.42 -13.13
N ALA A 102 -11.08 -5.25 -12.51
CA ALA A 102 -11.31 -5.06 -11.08
C ALA A 102 -12.74 -5.44 -10.67
N ASP A 103 -13.74 -5.33 -11.56
CA ASP A 103 -15.11 -5.73 -11.23
C ASP A 103 -15.23 -7.25 -11.12
N VAL A 104 -14.64 -7.97 -12.08
CA VAL A 104 -14.58 -9.44 -12.07
C VAL A 104 -13.75 -9.94 -10.89
N ALA A 105 -12.62 -9.30 -10.62
CA ALA A 105 -11.72 -9.64 -9.52
C ALA A 105 -12.25 -9.18 -8.13
N LYS A 106 -13.39 -8.49 -8.07
CA LYS A 106 -13.98 -7.92 -6.84
C LYS A 106 -13.06 -6.96 -6.08
N LEU A 107 -12.25 -6.19 -6.81
CA LEU A 107 -11.33 -5.17 -6.29
C LEU A 107 -11.95 -3.76 -6.25
N THR A 108 -13.26 -3.65 -6.08
CA THR A 108 -14.02 -2.38 -6.17
C THR A 108 -14.64 -1.92 -4.86
N SER A 109 -14.23 -2.50 -3.73
CA SER A 109 -14.72 -2.12 -2.40
C SER A 109 -14.35 -0.69 -2.02
N ARG A 110 -15.34 0.20 -1.88
CA ARG A 110 -15.10 1.62 -1.54
C ARG A 110 -14.44 1.82 -0.17
N GLY A 111 -14.60 0.89 0.77
CA GLY A 111 -14.03 0.99 2.11
C GLY A 111 -12.59 0.48 2.23
N LEU A 112 -12.09 -0.25 1.22
CA LEU A 112 -10.74 -0.82 1.20
C LEU A 112 -9.85 -0.21 0.11
N LEU A 113 -10.41 0.69 -0.70
CA LEU A 113 -9.68 1.43 -1.71
C LEU A 113 -9.08 2.69 -1.07
N ILE A 114 -7.76 2.76 -1.09
CA ILE A 114 -7.01 3.96 -0.72
C ILE A 114 -6.63 4.66 -2.04
N PRO A 115 -7.29 5.78 -2.40
CA PRO A 115 -6.84 6.57 -3.53
C PRO A 115 -5.51 7.24 -3.16
N VAL A 116 -4.52 7.13 -4.04
CA VAL A 116 -3.19 7.75 -3.92
C VAL A 116 -3.00 8.73 -5.07
#